data_AF-A0A6V8PF40-F1
#
_entry.id   AF-A0A6V8PF40-F1
#
_cell.length_a   1.000
_cell.length_b   1.000
_cell.length_c   1.000
_cell.angle_alpha   90.00
_cell.angle_beta   90.00
_cell.angle_gamma   90.00
#
_symmetry.space_group_name_H-M   'P 1'
#
loop_
_entity.id
_entity.type
_entity.pdbx_description
1 polymer ?
#
loop_
_entity_poly.entity_id
_entity_poly.type
_entity_poly.pdbx_seq_one_letter_code
_entity_poly.pdbx_strand_id
1 'polypeptide(L)'
;MKQRIYIDTSVIGGCEDEEFSKWSIQLFKDFRQGLRIAVVSDLTRRELEGAPESVKRILSSLPDTNVENVFLTEEAEILAQNYPYSDT
;
A
#
# COMPACT_ATOMS: atom_id res chain seq x y z
N MET A 1 -2.68 -20.51 -3.50
CA MET A 1 -2.98 -19.29 -2.71
C MET A 1 -2.27 -18.12 -3.38
N LYS A 2 -2.90 -16.95 -3.55
CA LYS A 2 -2.22 -15.78 -4.13
C LYS A 2 -1.34 -15.10 -3.08
N GLN A 3 -0.19 -14.58 -3.48
CA GLN A 3 0.69 -13.83 -2.56
C GLN A 3 0.01 -12.52 -2.15
N ARG A 4 0.07 -12.21 -0.85
CA ARG A 4 -0.49 -10.99 -0.23
C ARG A 4 0.67 -10.05 0.08
N ILE A 5 0.58 -8.79 -0.37
CA ILE A 5 1.63 -7.80 -0.19
C ILE A 5 1.03 -6.58 0.49
N TYR A 6 1.48 -6.28 1.70
CA TYR A 6 1.20 -5.01 2.36
C TYR A 6 1.94 -3.89 1.61
N ILE A 7 1.23 -2.84 1.22
CA ILE A 7 1.80 -1.70 0.50
C ILE A 7 1.70 -0.43 1.33
N ASP A 8 2.79 0.33 1.32
CA ASP A 8 2.88 1.66 1.93
C ASP A 8 2.52 2.75 0.89
N THR A 9 2.20 3.95 1.36
CA THR A 9 1.87 5.12 0.52
C THR A 9 2.98 5.48 -0.46
N SER A 10 4.24 5.32 -0.06
CA SER A 10 5.42 5.56 -0.91
C SER A 10 5.43 4.65 -2.16
N VAL A 11 4.98 3.41 -2.06
CA VAL A 11 4.87 2.46 -3.20
C VAL A 11 3.79 2.89 -4.18
N ILE A 12 2.73 3.52 -3.68
CA ILE A 12 1.62 4.02 -4.50
C ILE A 12 2.06 5.30 -5.22
N GLY A 13 2.63 6.25 -4.48
CA GLY A 13 3.22 7.46 -5.02
C GLY A 13 4.35 7.16 -6.00
N GLY A 14 5.10 6.10 -5.74
CA GLY A 14 6.18 5.61 -6.60
C GLY A 14 5.74 5.26 -8.02
N CYS A 15 4.45 5.10 -8.32
CA CYS A 15 3.96 4.95 -9.70
C CYS A 15 4.04 6.25 -10.52
N GLU A 16 4.09 7.40 -9.86
CA GLU A 16 4.19 8.75 -10.45
C GLU A 16 5.57 9.39 -10.20
N ASP A 17 6.48 8.66 -9.55
CA ASP A 17 7.86 9.08 -9.28
C ASP A 17 8.81 8.38 -10.25
N GLU A 18 9.58 9.14 -11.02
CA GLU A 18 10.49 8.58 -12.04
C GLU A 18 11.46 7.56 -11.45
N GLU A 19 12.01 7.81 -10.26
CA GLU A 19 13.00 6.95 -9.60
C GLU A 19 12.41 5.56 -9.26
N PHE A 20 11.15 5.54 -8.82
CA PHE A 20 10.48 4.33 -8.33
C PHE A 20 9.45 3.73 -9.31
N SER A 21 9.17 4.43 -10.41
CA SER A 21 8.12 4.11 -11.39
C SER A 21 8.19 2.68 -11.88
N LYS A 22 9.39 2.23 -12.28
CA LYS A 22 9.59 0.89 -12.86
C LYS A 22 9.06 -0.22 -11.96
N TRP A 23 9.41 -0.18 -10.68
CA TRP A 23 9.07 -1.24 -9.73
C TRP A 23 7.63 -1.13 -9.26
N SER A 24 7.20 0.08 -8.94
CA SER A 24 5.84 0.37 -8.47
C SER A 24 4.80 0.05 -9.54
N ILE A 25 5.02 0.48 -10.79
CA ILE A 25 4.12 0.17 -11.91
C ILE A 25 4.03 -1.33 -12.15
N GLN A 26 5.15 -2.06 -12.09
CA GLN A 26 5.14 -3.50 -12.29
C GLN A 26 4.32 -4.20 -11.19
N LEU A 27 4.53 -3.82 -9.93
CA LEU A 27 3.77 -4.38 -8.81
C LEU A 27 2.26 -4.10 -8.95
N PHE A 28 1.89 -2.89 -9.34
CA PHE A 28 0.50 -2.53 -9.59
C PHE A 28 -0.11 -3.23 -10.81
N LYS A 29 0.67 -3.55 -11.85
CA LYS A 29 0.20 -4.42 -12.94
C LYS A 29 -0.12 -5.82 -12.43
N ASP A 30 0.72 -6.36 -11.57
CA ASP A 30 0.52 -7.70 -11.01
C ASP A 30 -0.74 -7.76 -10.12
N PHE A 31 -1.04 -6.68 -9.38
CA PHE A 31 -2.32 -6.54 -8.67
C PHE A 31 -3.51 -6.44 -9.61
N ARG A 32 -3.44 -5.64 -10.69
CA ARG A 32 -4.53 -5.52 -11.68
C ARG A 32 -4.84 -6.84 -12.36
N GLN A 33 -3.81 -7.63 -12.67
CA GLN A 33 -3.95 -8.96 -13.27
C GLN A 33 -4.39 -10.03 -12.26
N GLY A 34 -4.46 -9.69 -10.97
CA GLY A 34 -4.82 -10.62 -9.91
C GLY A 34 -3.77 -11.71 -9.66
N LEU A 35 -2.51 -11.46 -10.03
CA LEU A 35 -1.38 -12.34 -9.70
C LEU A 35 -1.02 -12.25 -8.22
N ARG A 36 -1.26 -11.08 -7.62
CA ARG A 36 -1.06 -10.79 -6.20
C ARG A 36 -2.25 -10.02 -5.63
N ILE A 37 -2.38 -10.04 -4.31
CA ILE A 37 -3.38 -9.26 -3.55
C ILE A 37 -2.66 -8.09 -2.88
N ALA A 38 -3.14 -6.88 -3.13
CA ALA A 38 -2.69 -5.69 -2.42
C ALA A 38 -3.37 -5.63 -1.05
N VAL A 39 -2.60 -5.65 0.03
CA VAL A 39 -3.11 -5.46 1.39
C VAL A 39 -2.92 -4.00 1.76
N VAL A 40 -4.01 -3.33 2.11
CA VAL A 40 -4.04 -1.89 2.38
C VAL A 40 -4.71 -1.65 3.71
N SER A 41 -4.03 -0.94 4.62
CA SER A 41 -4.62 -0.58 5.90
C SER A 41 -5.50 0.67 5.81
N ASP A 42 -6.38 0.84 6.79
CA ASP A 42 -7.06 2.10 7.04
C ASP A 42 -6.08 3.25 7.33
N LEU A 43 -4.91 2.96 7.94
CA LEU A 43 -3.84 3.93 8.13
C LEU A 43 -3.27 4.41 6.79
N THR A 44 -2.86 3.48 5.91
CA THR A 44 -2.34 3.81 4.57
C THR A 44 -3.38 4.59 3.75
N ARG A 45 -4.67 4.27 3.88
CA ARG A 45 -5.75 5.03 3.22
C ARG A 45 -5.85 6.45 3.74
N ARG A 46 -5.76 6.65 5.07
CA ARG A 46 -5.77 7.99 5.69
C ARG A 46 -4.58 8.83 5.23
N GLU A 47 -3.39 8.24 5.19
CA GLU A 47 -2.18 8.92 4.69
C GLU A 47 -2.33 9.34 3.21
N LEU A 48 -2.98 8.53 2.38
CA LEU A 48 -3.28 8.86 0.98
C LEU A 48 -4.30 9.98 0.81
N GLU A 49 -5.12 10.34 1.81
CA GLU A 49 -6.14 11.39 1.66
C GLU A 49 -5.52 12.73 1.25
N GLY A 50 -4.33 13.02 1.76
CA GLY A 50 -3.54 14.20 1.42
C GLY A 50 -2.77 14.12 0.09
N ALA A 51 -2.78 12.97 -0.58
CA ALA A 51 -2.03 12.77 -1.82
C ALA A 51 -2.74 13.38 -3.05
N PRO A 52 -2.00 13.64 -4.15
CA PRO A 52 -2.59 14.08 -5.42
C PRO A 52 -3.64 13.10 -5.95
N GLU A 53 -4.62 13.61 -6.69
CA GLU A 53 -5.71 12.77 -7.22
C GLU A 53 -5.22 11.69 -8.19
N SER A 54 -4.13 11.95 -8.93
CA SER A 54 -3.47 10.93 -9.76
C SER A 54 -3.00 9.72 -8.94
N VAL A 55 -2.36 9.98 -7.80
CA VAL A 55 -1.87 8.95 -6.88
C VAL A 55 -3.04 8.17 -6.25
N LYS A 56 -4.08 8.88 -5.79
CA LYS A 56 -5.27 8.22 -5.23
C LYS A 56 -5.97 7.31 -6.25
N ARG A 57 -6.01 7.72 -7.53
CA ARG A 57 -6.56 6.91 -8.62
C ARG A 57 -5.81 5.61 -8.89
N ILE A 58 -4.52 5.53 -8.58
CA ILE A 58 -3.74 4.31 -8.77
C ILE A 58 -4.30 3.18 -7.91
N LEU A 59 -4.58 3.46 -6.64
CA LEU A 59 -5.17 2.48 -5.73
C LEU A 59 -6.63 2.15 -6.11
N SER A 60 -7.46 3.15 -6.44
CA SER A 60 -8.85 2.90 -6.81
C SER A 60 -9.03 2.23 -8.19
N SER A 61 -7.97 2.18 -9.00
CA SER A 61 -7.96 1.44 -10.28
C SER A 61 -7.85 -0.09 -10.11
N LEU A 62 -7.56 -0.57 -8.89
CA LEU A 62 -7.46 -2.00 -8.63
C LEU A 62 -8.85 -2.64 -8.49
N PRO A 63 -9.07 -3.86 -9.01
CA PRO A 63 -10.30 -4.60 -8.74
C PRO A 63 -10.44 -4.91 -7.24
N ASP A 64 -11.64 -4.74 -6.68
CA ASP A 64 -11.91 -5.03 -5.27
C ASP A 64 -11.52 -6.46 -4.86
N THR A 65 -11.63 -7.43 -5.78
CA THR A 65 -11.22 -8.83 -5.54
C THR A 65 -9.71 -9.01 -5.34
N ASN A 66 -8.92 -8.00 -5.73
CA ASN A 66 -7.46 -8.00 -5.67
C ASN A 66 -6.93 -7.05 -4.59
N VAL A 67 -7.82 -6.44 -3.81
CA VAL A 67 -7.50 -5.57 -2.69
C VAL A 67 -8.06 -6.18 -1.42
N GLU A 68 -7.22 -6.29 -0.40
CA GLU A 68 -7.64 -6.66 0.94
C GLU A 68 -7.47 -5.47 1.86
N ASN A 69 -8.54 -5.10 2.56
CA ASN A 69 -8.48 -4.03 3.55
C ASN A 69 -8.23 -4.62 4.93
N VAL A 70 -7.26 -4.07 5.64
CA VAL A 70 -6.96 -4.41 7.04
C VAL A 70 -7.19 -3.19 7.92
N PHE A 71 -7.59 -3.43 9.16
CA PHE A 71 -7.82 -2.35 10.13
C PHE A 71 -6.74 -2.41 11.18
N LEU A 72 -6.24 -1.24 11.57
CA LEU A 72 -5.36 -1.09 12.70
C LEU A 72 -6.08 -1.56 13.96
N THR A 73 -5.44 -2.48 14.68
CA THR A 73 -5.91 -3.03 15.95
C THR A 73 -5.11 -2.43 17.09
N GLU A 74 -5.69 -2.33 18.29
CA GLU A 74 -4.98 -1.90 19.50
C GLU A 74 -3.68 -2.68 19.73
N GLU A 75 -3.68 -3.99 19.48
CA GLU A 75 -2.47 -4.84 19.57
C GLU A 75 -1.37 -4.38 18.60
N ALA A 76 -1.73 -4.06 17.36
CA ALA A 76 -0.82 -3.55 16.35
C ALA A 76 -0.28 -2.15 16.70
N GLU A 77 -1.11 -1.29 17.32
CA GLU A 77 -0.67 0.01 17.83
C GLU A 77 0.32 -0.14 18.98
N ILE A 78 0.03 -1.04 19.92
CA ILE A 78 0.94 -1.35 21.04
C ILE A 78 2.26 -1.89 20.50
N LEU A 79 2.24 -2.78 19.50
CA LEU A 79 3.47 -3.28 18.88
C LEU A 79 4.26 -2.17 18.19
N ALA A 80 3.59 -1.25 17.48
CA ALA A 80 4.25 -0.12 16.84
C ALA A 80 4.91 0.82 17.86
N GLN A 81 4.24 1.11 18.99
CA GLN A 81 4.79 1.93 20.09
C GLN A 81 5.98 1.28 20.80
N ASN A 82 5.99 -0.05 20.87
CA ASN A 82 7.06 -0.82 21.49
C ASN A 82 8.15 -1.25 20.49
N TYR A 83 8.02 -0.88 19.21
CA TYR A 83 9.07 -1.11 18.24
C TYR A 83 10.28 -0.25 18.63
N PRO A 84 11.43 -0.85 18.99
CA PRO A 84 12.57 -0.07 19.46
C PRO A 84 13.07 0.81 18.31
N TYR A 85 13.03 2.13 18.49
CA TYR A 85 13.81 3.06 17.68
C TYR A 85 15.29 2.73 17.93
N SER A 86 15.87 1.87 17.09
CA SER A 86 17.32 1.84 16.91
C SER A 86 17.67 2.96 15.93
N ASP A 87 17.63 4.20 16.41
CA ASP A 87 18.34 5.30 15.76
C ASP A 87 19.85 4.99 15.91
N THR A 88 20.39 4.34 14.88
CA THR A 88 21.83 4.26 14.59
C THR A 88 22.07 4.80 13.19
#